data_AF-A0A7K3RPM2-F1
#
_entry.id   AF-A0A7K3RPM2-F1
#
_cell.length_a   1.000
_cell.length_b   1.000
_cell.length_c   1.000
_cell.angle_alpha   90.00
_cell.angle_beta   90.00
_cell.angle_gamma   90.00
#
_symmetry.space_group_name_H-M   'P 1'
#
loop_
_entity.id
_entity.type
_entity.pdbx_description
1 polymer ?
#
loop_
_entity_poly.entity_id
_entity_poly.type
_entity_poly.pdbx_seq_one_letter_code
_entity_poly.pdbx_strand_id
1 'polypeptide(L)' 'MDDRTRYEAVSSRDARFDGAFFFAVVTTGIYCRPSCPAVTPKRANVRFYPTAAAAQAGGFRACRRCRPD' A
#
# COMPACT_ATOMS: atom_id res chain seq x y z
N MET A 1 13.92 7.81 4.13
CA MET A 1 12.61 7.21 4.51
C MET A 1 12.81 5.71 4.65
N ASP A 2 12.85 5.22 5.88
CA ASP A 2 13.05 3.80 6.20
C ASP A 2 11.82 2.96 5.87
N ASP A 3 12.03 1.68 5.56
CA ASP A 3 10.96 0.70 5.44
C ASP A 3 10.09 0.69 6.71
N ARG A 4 10.73 0.80 7.89
CA ARG A 4 10.09 0.87 9.23
C ARG A 4 9.00 1.91 9.30
N THR A 5 9.34 3.15 8.98
CA THR A 5 8.43 4.29 8.99
C THR A 5 7.28 4.14 8.01
N ARG A 6 7.53 3.58 6.81
CA ARG A 6 6.46 3.31 5.83
C ARG A 6 5.46 2.29 6.34
N TYR A 7 5.94 1.23 6.98
CA TYR A 7 5.08 0.20 7.56
C TYR A 7 4.31 0.70 8.77
N GLU A 8 4.93 1.52 9.63
CA GLU A 8 4.23 2.18 10.74
C GLU A 8 3.15 3.13 10.23
N ALA A 9 3.40 3.92 9.19
CA ALA A 9 2.38 4.77 8.58
C ALA A 9 1.20 3.96 8.00
N VAL A 10 1.46 2.80 7.40
CA VAL A 10 0.40 1.86 6.97
C VAL A 10 -0.33 1.29 8.19
N SER A 11 0.38 0.96 9.27
CA SER A 11 -0.21 0.39 10.49
C SER A 11 -1.04 1.41 11.27
N SER A 12 -0.61 2.66 11.34
CA SER A 12 -1.34 3.79 11.93
C SER A 12 -2.49 4.29 11.05
N ARG A 13 -2.58 3.81 9.80
CA ARG A 13 -3.62 4.19 8.83
C ARG A 13 -3.64 5.70 8.57
N ASP A 14 -2.46 6.31 8.53
CA ASP A 14 -2.31 7.75 8.34
C ASP A 14 -2.73 8.16 6.92
N ALA A 15 -3.90 8.78 6.80
CA ALA A 15 -4.38 9.38 5.56
C ALA A 15 -3.50 10.55 5.07
N ARG A 16 -2.58 11.03 5.90
CA ARG A 16 -1.58 12.05 5.50
C ARG A 16 -0.59 11.53 4.46
N PHE A 17 -0.38 10.21 4.41
CA PHE A 17 0.45 9.56 3.40
C PHE A 17 -0.39 9.00 2.24
N ASP A 18 -1.68 9.30 2.21
CA ASP A 18 -2.55 8.94 1.10
C ASP A 18 -2.07 9.67 -0.17
N GLY A 19 -1.58 8.91 -1.15
CA GLY A 19 -0.94 9.44 -2.36
C GLY A 19 0.57 9.69 -2.27
N ALA A 20 1.17 9.65 -1.06
CA ALA A 20 2.62 9.76 -0.90
C ALA A 20 3.34 8.45 -1.26
N PHE A 21 2.71 7.32 -0.98
CA PHE A 21 3.17 6.00 -1.43
C PHE A 21 2.01 5.00 -1.40
N PHE A 22 2.20 3.90 -2.13
CA PHE A 22 1.27 2.79 -2.21
C PHE A 22 1.95 1.54 -1.70
N PHE A 23 1.20 0.63 -1.11
CA PHE A 23 1.72 -0.68 -0.74
C PHE A 23 0.95 -1.75 -1.50
N ALA A 24 1.68 -2.71 -2.04
CA ALA A 24 1.15 -3.87 -2.73
C ALA A 24 1.40 -5.13 -1.91
N VAL A 25 0.40 -5.99 -1.88
CA VAL A 25 0.44 -7.23 -1.13
C VAL A 25 0.64 -8.36 -2.12
N VAL A 26 1.79 -9.02 -2.04
CA VAL A 26 2.18 -10.10 -2.97
C VAL A 26 1.23 -11.29 -2.89
N THR A 27 0.70 -11.57 -1.69
CA THR A 27 -0.22 -12.70 -1.48
C THR A 27 -1.58 -12.50 -2.15
N THR A 28 -2.07 -11.26 -2.27
CA THR A 28 -3.36 -10.97 -2.89
C THR A 28 -3.24 -10.39 -4.30
N GLY A 29 -2.05 -9.92 -4.68
CA GLY A 29 -1.84 -9.20 -5.94
C GLY A 29 -2.56 -7.86 -5.98
N ILE A 30 -2.83 -7.25 -4.82
CA ILE A 30 -3.58 -5.99 -4.69
C ILE A 30 -2.69 -4.91 -4.10
N TYR A 31 -2.75 -3.69 -4.66
CA TYR A 31 -2.18 -2.50 -4.03
C TYR A 31 -3.26 -1.60 -3.44
N CYS A 32 -2.99 -1.08 -2.24
CA CYS A 32 -3.88 -0.22 -1.47
C CYS A 32 -3.13 1.03 -0.96
N ARG A 33 -3.89 2.01 -0.48
CA ARG A 33 -3.37 3.24 0.15
C ARG A 33 -3.09 2.99 1.65
N PRO A 34 -2.11 3.65 2.28
CA PRO A 34 -1.78 3.47 3.70
C PRO A 34 -2.98 3.68 4.64
N SER A 35 -3.98 4.48 4.25
CA SER A 35 -5.21 4.71 5.02
C SER A 35 -6.21 3.53 4.99
N CYS A 36 -5.95 2.49 4.19
CA CYS A 36 -6.94 1.43 4.02
C CYS A 36 -7.20 0.67 5.32
N PRO A 37 -8.46 0.43 5.71
CA PRO A 37 -8.80 -0.31 6.92
C PRO A 37 -8.52 -1.82 6.82
N ALA A 38 -7.89 -2.26 5.72
CA ALA A 38 -7.50 -3.66 5.54
C ALA A 38 -6.51 -4.08 6.64
N VAL A 39 -6.55 -5.36 7.00
CA VAL A 39 -5.55 -5.96 7.91
C VAL A 39 -4.15 -5.71 7.33
N THR A 40 -3.28 -5.11 8.14
CA THR A 40 -1.88 -4.88 7.77
C THR A 40 -1.22 -6.23 7.49
N PRO A 41 -0.83 -6.52 6.23
CA PRO A 41 -0.18 -7.78 5.90
C PRO A 41 1.21 -7.83 6.50
N LYS A 42 1.76 -9.04 6.71
CA LYS A 42 3.14 -9.20 7.16
C LYS A 42 4.10 -8.46 6.21
N ARG A 43 5.05 -7.68 6.76
CA ARG A 43 6.11 -6.96 6.02
C ARG A 43 6.73 -7.75 4.88
N ALA A 44 7.00 -9.04 5.10
CA ALA A 44 7.63 -9.92 4.10
C ALA A 44 6.84 -10.02 2.78
N ASN A 45 5.52 -9.84 2.83
CA ASN A 45 4.63 -9.92 1.68
C ASN A 45 4.18 -8.55 1.18
N VAL A 46 4.72 -7.46 1.75
CA VAL A 46 4.38 -6.10 1.39
C VAL A 46 5.50 -5.51 0.55
N ARG A 47 5.15 -4.92 -0.59
CA ARG A 47 6.05 -4.14 -1.43
C ARG A 47 5.57 -2.70 -1.47
N PHE A 48 6.47 -1.76 -1.28
CA PHE A 48 6.16 -0.34 -1.35
C PHE A 48 6.45 0.19 -2.75
N TYR A 49 5.51 0.97 -3.28
CA TYR A 49 5.60 1.63 -4.57
C TYR A 49 5.39 3.12 -4.39
N PRO A 50 6.11 3.97 -5.14
CA PRO A 50 5.95 5.43 -5.05
C PRO A 50 4.62 5.90 -5.67
N THR A 51 4.10 5.19 -6.68
CA THR A 51 2.88 5.59 -7.40
C THR A 51 1.98 4.38 -7.69
N ALA A 52 0.68 4.64 -7.86
CA ALA A 52 -0.29 3.62 -8.29
C ALA A 52 0.10 3.03 -9.66
N ALA A 53 0.58 3.87 -10.58
CA ALA A 53 1.06 3.43 -11.89
C ALA A 53 2.22 2.43 -11.79
N ALA A 54 3.18 2.64 -10.87
CA ALA A 54 4.27 1.69 -10.64
C ALA A 54 3.77 0.35 -10.08
N ALA A 55 2.77 0.38 -9.19
CA ALA A 55 2.16 -0.83 -8.68
C ALA A 55 1.37 -1.58 -9.78
N GLN A 56 0.63 -0.86 -10.62
CA GLN A 56 -0.08 -1.44 -11.77
C GLN A 56 0.89 -2.04 -12.79
N ALA A 57 2.00 -1.35 -13.09
CA ALA A 57 3.06 -1.86 -13.95
C ALA A 57 3.71 -3.12 -13.37
N GLY A 58 3.74 -3.24 -12.04
CA GLY A 58 4.18 -4.45 -11.33
C GLY A 58 3.19 -5.62 -11.36
N GLY A 59 2.03 -5.47 -12.03
CA GLY A 59 1.00 -6.51 -12.13
C GLY A 59 0.01 -6.53 -10.96
N PHE A 60 0.04 -5.53 -10.07
CA PHE A 60 -0.88 -5.44 -8.94
C PHE A 60 -2.15 -4.69 -9.31
N ARG A 61 -3.29 -5.13 -8.77
CA ARG A 61 -4.60 -4.52 -9.02
C ARG A 61 -4.99 -3.54 -7.93
N ALA A 62 -5.73 -2.49 -8.28
CA ALA A 62 -6.20 -1.52 -7.30
C ALA A 62 -7.14 -2.16 -6.29
N CYS A 63 -6.98 -1.79 -5.02
CA CYS A 63 -7.87 -2.15 -3.93
C CYS A 63 -9.29 -1.66 -4.22
N ARG A 64 -10.25 -2.58 -4.40
CA ARG A 64 -11.67 -2.22 -4.54
C ARG A 64 -12.27 -1.53 -3.31
N ARG A 65 -11.61 -1.63 -2.14
CA ARG A 65 -12.08 -1.10 -0.86
C ARG A 65 -11.65 0.35 -0.62
N CYS A 66 -10.39 0.67 -0.88
CA CYS A 66 -9.89 2.04 -0.70
C CYS A 66 -9.99 2.88 -1.98
N ARG A 67 -10.55 2.33 -3.08
CA ARG A 67 -10.73 2.94 -4.42
C ARG A 67 -9.90 4.22 -4.58
N PRO A 68 -8.58 4.10 -4.80
CA PRO A 68 -7.79 5.21 -5.28
C PRO A 68 -8.21 5.49 -6.72
N ASP A 69 -9.37 6.12 -6.88
CA ASP A 69 -9.64 7.01 -8.00
C ASP A 69 -9.19 8.40 -7.56
#